data_AF-A0A0F9F1E0-F1
#
_entry.id   AF-A0A0F9F1E0-F1
#
_cell.length_a   1.000
_cell.length_b   1.000
_cell.length_c   1.000
_cell.angle_alpha   90.00
_cell.angle_beta   90.00
_cell.angle_gamma   90.00
#
_symmetry.space_group_name_H-M   'P 1'
#
loop_
_entity.id
_entity.type
_entity.pdbx_description
1 polymer ?
#
loop_
_entity_poly.entity_id
_entity_poly.type
_entity_poly.pdbx_seq_one_letter_code
_entity_poly.pdbx_strand_id
1 'polypeptide(L)'
;MREVYETVKANGKFFLATHISPDGDAIGSAVALGLALRSMGKDVTVYDRDGVPDLYRFLPGSEMVTDEVRRQDTSGAVLVLLDCNTPVRAGLDETGSFEKSVVIDHHQTESPFGDVKWVEPREAATGSMVYRLLVELGAEITTDIATNLYTAIAIDTGVFRYGNTSAEVLETAAELVRAGAAPAGSMSSSQCSSPPTPSTSQTYPSLGCSEQPTQSFSQTGHSQV
;
A
#
# COMPACT_ATOMS: atom_id res chain seq x y z
N MET A 1 -15.71 -5.92 -3.84
CA MET A 1 -15.75 -4.45 -3.97
C MET A 1 -17.12 -3.84 -3.60
N ARG A 2 -18.21 -4.03 -4.37
CA ARG A 2 -19.51 -3.34 -4.13
C ARG A 2 -20.03 -3.38 -2.68
N GLU A 3 -20.03 -4.54 -2.05
CA GLU A 3 -20.53 -4.67 -0.66
C GLU A 3 -19.64 -3.95 0.37
N VAL A 4 -18.33 -3.85 0.10
CA VAL A 4 -17.40 -3.05 0.91
C VAL A 4 -17.76 -1.57 0.78
N TYR A 5 -17.95 -1.08 -0.46
CA TYR A 5 -18.38 0.29 -0.72
C TYR A 5 -19.68 0.65 0.02
N GLU A 6 -20.71 -0.20 -0.08
CA GLU A 6 -21.99 0.02 0.61
C GLU A 6 -21.82 0.00 2.14
N THR A 7 -20.99 -0.90 2.66
CA THR A 7 -20.67 -0.95 4.10
C THR A 7 -19.97 0.31 4.56
N VAL A 8 -18.99 0.81 3.79
CA VAL A 8 -18.29 2.05 4.11
C VAL A 8 -19.26 3.24 4.10
N LYS A 9 -20.19 3.31 3.16
CA LYS A 9 -21.17 4.41 3.12
C LYS A 9 -22.19 4.38 4.25
N ALA A 10 -22.67 3.19 4.61
CA ALA A 10 -23.73 3.04 5.62
C ALA A 10 -23.25 3.22 7.06
N ASN A 11 -21.94 3.11 7.33
CA ASN A 11 -21.41 3.09 8.70
C ASN A 11 -20.55 4.32 9.00
N GLY A 12 -20.53 4.72 10.27
CA GLY A 12 -19.80 5.91 10.75
C GLY A 12 -18.55 5.61 11.58
N LYS A 13 -18.41 4.38 12.10
CA LYS A 13 -17.34 3.98 13.01
C LYS A 13 -16.61 2.75 12.49
N PHE A 14 -15.29 2.82 12.39
CA PHE A 14 -14.45 1.78 11.79
C PHE A 14 -13.28 1.44 12.69
N PHE A 15 -12.99 0.15 12.74
CA PHE A 15 -11.79 -0.40 13.36
C PHE A 15 -11.00 -1.11 12.27
N LEU A 16 -9.90 -0.51 11.83
CA LEU A 16 -9.03 -1.04 10.79
C LEU A 16 -7.91 -1.85 11.46
N ALA A 17 -7.67 -3.07 11.00
CA ALA A 17 -6.61 -3.93 11.53
C ALA A 17 -5.87 -4.68 10.42
N THR A 18 -4.57 -4.88 10.62
CA THR A 18 -3.66 -5.56 9.70
C THR A 18 -3.03 -6.79 10.33
N HIS A 19 -2.26 -7.56 9.56
CA HIS A 19 -1.57 -8.72 10.12
C HIS A 19 -0.42 -8.34 11.06
N ILE A 20 -0.18 -9.20 12.05
CA ILE A 20 0.99 -9.18 12.92
C ILE A 20 2.29 -9.16 12.12
N SER A 21 3.32 -8.52 12.65
CA SER A 21 4.57 -8.22 11.94
C SER A 21 4.29 -7.57 10.58
N PRO A 22 3.60 -6.40 10.58
CA PRO A 22 3.09 -5.79 9.36
C PRO A 22 4.23 -5.35 8.45
N ASP A 23 4.01 -5.43 7.15
CA ASP A 23 4.88 -4.84 6.15
C ASP A 23 4.34 -3.50 5.64
N GLY A 24 4.89 -3.01 4.52
CA GLY A 24 4.47 -1.74 3.96
C GLY A 24 3.12 -1.79 3.24
N ASP A 25 2.67 -2.95 2.77
CA ASP A 25 1.33 -3.08 2.21
C ASP A 25 0.29 -3.00 3.32
N ALA A 26 0.48 -3.78 4.38
CA ALA A 26 -0.32 -3.71 5.59
C ALA A 26 -0.45 -2.28 6.14
N ILE A 27 0.66 -1.65 6.54
CA ILE A 27 0.63 -0.31 7.15
C ILE A 27 0.12 0.74 6.16
N GLY A 28 0.64 0.74 4.93
CA GLY A 28 0.26 1.73 3.92
C GLY A 28 -1.23 1.66 3.59
N SER A 29 -1.78 0.46 3.40
CA SER A 29 -3.21 0.25 3.13
C SER A 29 -4.09 0.73 4.28
N ALA A 30 -3.75 0.37 5.52
CA ALA A 30 -4.54 0.71 6.69
C ALA A 30 -4.53 2.21 7.01
N VAL A 31 -3.36 2.85 6.93
CA VAL A 31 -3.22 4.29 7.16
C VAL A 31 -3.90 5.08 6.05
N ALA A 32 -3.73 4.70 4.78
CA ALA A 32 -4.39 5.37 3.65
C ALA A 32 -5.92 5.33 3.78
N LEU A 33 -6.49 4.16 4.06
CA LEU A 33 -7.93 4.02 4.29
C LEU A 33 -8.36 4.82 5.53
N GLY A 34 -7.58 4.78 6.61
CA GLY A 34 -7.88 5.51 7.84
C GLY A 34 -7.92 7.03 7.66
N LEU A 35 -6.94 7.60 6.95
CA LEU A 35 -6.89 9.02 6.61
C LEU A 35 -8.10 9.43 5.75
N ALA A 36 -8.40 8.64 4.72
CA ALA A 36 -9.53 8.92 3.83
C ALA A 36 -10.86 8.87 4.60
N LEU A 37 -11.11 7.84 5.40
CA LEU A 37 -12.33 7.71 6.18
C LEU A 37 -12.48 8.84 7.21
N ARG A 38 -11.39 9.26 7.88
CA ARG A 38 -11.41 10.42 8.77
C ARG A 38 -11.74 11.71 8.04
N SER A 39 -11.21 11.92 6.83
CA SER A 39 -11.53 13.09 6.00
C SER A 39 -13.02 13.13 5.60
N MET A 40 -13.66 11.96 5.54
CA MET A 40 -15.10 11.81 5.30
C MET A 40 -15.95 11.95 6.58
N GLY A 41 -15.36 12.37 7.70
CA GLY A 41 -16.04 12.60 8.97
C GLY A 41 -16.38 11.33 9.76
N LYS A 42 -15.71 10.21 9.48
CA LYS A 42 -15.92 8.93 10.18
C LYS A 42 -15.02 8.82 11.41
N ASP A 43 -15.49 8.11 12.41
CA ASP A 43 -14.69 7.70 13.57
C ASP A 43 -13.87 6.47 13.19
N VAL A 44 -12.54 6.55 13.36
CA VAL A 44 -11.62 5.52 12.85
C VAL A 44 -10.49 5.27 13.83
N THR A 45 -10.38 4.00 14.23
CA THR A 45 -9.22 3.43 14.90
C THR A 45 -8.42 2.62 13.89
N VAL A 46 -7.11 2.84 13.82
CA VAL A 46 -6.18 2.00 13.05
C VAL A 46 -5.32 1.25 14.05
N TYR A 47 -5.33 -0.07 13.97
CA TYR A 47 -4.70 -0.95 14.93
C TYR A 47 -3.75 -1.93 14.26
N ASP A 48 -2.59 -2.11 14.88
CA ASP A 48 -1.72 -3.25 14.62
C ASP A 48 -1.11 -3.72 15.94
N ARG A 49 -1.13 -5.04 16.20
CA ARG A 49 -0.64 -5.61 17.47
C ARG A 49 0.84 -5.31 17.73
N ASP A 50 1.65 -5.35 16.69
CA ASP A 50 3.11 -5.20 16.80
C ASP A 50 3.53 -3.73 16.52
N GLY A 51 2.57 -2.86 16.24
CA GLY A 51 2.75 -1.44 15.94
C GLY A 51 3.40 -1.19 14.58
N VAL A 52 3.80 0.05 14.32
CA VAL A 52 4.47 0.42 13.05
C VAL A 52 5.98 0.13 13.15
N PRO A 53 6.53 -0.74 12.27
CA PRO A 53 7.97 -0.95 12.18
C PRO A 53 8.71 0.37 11.88
N ASP A 54 9.91 0.55 12.44
CA ASP A 54 10.70 1.79 12.27
C ASP A 54 10.94 2.15 10.80
N LEU A 55 11.04 1.13 9.94
CA LEU A 55 11.17 1.28 8.49
C LEU A 55 10.01 2.04 7.84
N TYR A 56 8.82 2.01 8.43
CA TYR A 56 7.58 2.59 7.90
C TYR A 56 7.08 3.80 8.70
N ARG A 57 7.80 4.21 9.77
CA ARG A 57 7.44 5.41 10.55
C ARG A 57 7.55 6.73 9.77
N PHE A 58 8.19 6.72 8.60
CA PHE A 58 8.19 7.87 7.70
C PHE A 58 6.84 8.09 7.01
N LEU A 59 5.95 7.08 7.00
CA LEU A 59 4.66 7.17 6.34
C LEU A 59 3.80 8.24 7.05
N PRO A 60 3.24 9.19 6.29
CA PRO A 60 2.36 10.21 6.85
C PRO A 60 1.17 9.58 7.56
N GLY A 61 0.91 9.99 8.80
CA GLY A 61 -0.17 9.46 9.62
C GLY A 61 0.13 8.13 10.31
N SER A 62 1.34 7.56 10.17
CA SER A 62 1.69 6.30 10.83
C SER A 62 1.60 6.36 12.37
N GLU A 63 1.71 7.54 12.96
CA GLU A 63 1.48 7.79 14.39
C GLU A 63 0.03 7.57 14.84
N MET A 64 -0.93 7.46 13.92
CA MET A 64 -2.32 7.14 14.23
C MET A 64 -2.54 5.66 14.59
N VAL A 65 -1.59 4.80 14.23
CA VAL A 65 -1.67 3.36 14.48
C VAL A 65 -1.43 3.11 15.97
N THR A 66 -2.36 2.42 16.61
CA THR A 66 -2.25 2.01 18.01
C THR A 66 -2.04 0.50 18.11
N ASP A 67 -1.32 0.07 19.15
CA ASP A 67 -1.15 -1.32 19.55
C ASP A 67 -2.07 -1.72 20.73
N GLU A 68 -3.01 -0.83 21.13
CA GLU A 68 -3.81 -1.00 22.33
C GLU A 68 -5.29 -1.28 22.04
N VAL A 69 -5.68 -2.55 21.89
CA VAL A 69 -7.11 -2.89 21.67
C VAL A 69 -7.95 -2.69 22.93
N ARG A 70 -7.44 -3.03 24.11
CA ARG A 70 -8.23 -3.10 25.36
C ARG A 70 -8.77 -1.75 25.85
N ARG A 71 -8.25 -0.63 25.33
CA ARG A 71 -8.71 0.73 25.67
C ARG A 71 -9.72 1.29 24.67
N GLN A 72 -9.98 0.58 23.58
CA GLN A 72 -10.83 1.04 22.49
C GLN A 72 -12.26 0.50 22.67
N ASP A 73 -13.23 1.41 22.64
CA ASP A 73 -14.63 1.03 22.51
C ASP A 73 -14.88 0.56 21.07
N THR A 74 -14.92 -0.75 20.88
CA THR A 74 -15.20 -1.39 19.58
C THR A 74 -16.69 -1.53 19.28
N SER A 75 -17.57 -1.18 20.24
CA SER A 75 -19.02 -1.30 20.06
C SER A 75 -19.51 -0.41 18.92
N GLY A 76 -20.35 -0.99 18.05
CA GLY A 76 -20.89 -0.31 16.86
C GLY A 76 -19.87 -0.01 15.77
N ALA A 77 -18.63 -0.50 15.89
CA ALA A 77 -17.62 -0.35 14.85
C ALA A 77 -17.73 -1.47 13.81
N VAL A 78 -17.47 -1.13 12.55
CA VAL A 78 -17.17 -2.11 11.51
C VAL A 78 -15.70 -2.47 11.59
N LEU A 79 -15.39 -3.74 11.84
CA LEU A 79 -14.04 -4.27 11.72
C LEU A 79 -13.70 -4.41 10.24
N VAL A 80 -12.57 -3.86 9.83
CA VAL A 80 -12.01 -4.04 8.48
C VAL A 80 -10.62 -4.66 8.64
N LEU A 81 -10.49 -5.92 8.23
CA LEU A 81 -9.20 -6.57 8.08
C LEU A 81 -8.61 -6.21 6.73
N LEU A 82 -7.40 -5.67 6.75
CA LEU A 82 -6.61 -5.28 5.60
C LEU A 82 -5.38 -6.18 5.52
N ASP A 83 -5.11 -6.70 4.33
CA ASP A 83 -3.93 -7.54 4.05
C ASP A 83 -3.85 -8.81 4.91
N CYS A 84 -5.01 -9.22 5.45
CA CYS A 84 -5.20 -10.45 6.16
C CYS A 84 -6.68 -10.81 6.20
N ASN A 85 -6.96 -12.09 6.44
CA ASN A 85 -8.30 -12.63 6.32
C ASN A 85 -8.80 -13.36 7.60
N THR A 86 -8.06 -13.27 8.70
CA THR A 86 -8.47 -13.84 9.99
C THR A 86 -8.11 -12.91 11.14
N PRO A 87 -8.95 -12.85 12.20
CA PRO A 87 -8.63 -12.06 13.41
C PRO A 87 -7.33 -12.50 14.07
N VAL A 88 -6.99 -13.79 14.00
CA VAL A 88 -5.73 -14.33 14.55
C VAL A 88 -4.52 -13.73 13.87
N ARG A 89 -4.57 -13.61 12.54
CA ARG A 89 -3.52 -12.92 11.78
C ARG A 89 -3.42 -11.47 12.19
N ALA A 90 -4.50 -10.82 12.62
CA ALA A 90 -4.51 -9.46 13.12
C ALA A 90 -4.21 -9.32 14.62
N GLY A 91 -3.97 -10.41 15.35
CA GLY A 91 -3.76 -10.36 16.80
C GLY A 91 -5.00 -9.90 17.58
N LEU A 92 -6.20 -10.25 17.08
CA LEU A 92 -7.52 -9.91 17.62
C LEU A 92 -8.23 -11.11 18.27
N ASP A 93 -7.45 -12.11 18.71
CA ASP A 93 -7.89 -13.44 19.18
C ASP A 93 -8.93 -13.38 20.32
N GLU A 94 -8.92 -12.29 21.11
CA GLU A 94 -9.76 -12.11 22.30
C GLU A 94 -10.58 -10.80 22.29
N THR A 95 -10.70 -10.12 21.14
CA THR A 95 -11.07 -8.71 21.14
C THR A 95 -12.40 -8.39 20.47
N GLY A 96 -13.20 -7.58 21.18
CA GLY A 96 -14.19 -6.65 20.64
C GLY A 96 -15.55 -7.25 20.26
N SER A 97 -16.60 -6.46 20.45
CA SER A 97 -17.91 -6.72 19.85
C SER A 97 -18.06 -5.75 18.69
N PHE A 98 -17.80 -6.24 17.48
CA PHE A 98 -17.98 -5.48 16.25
C PHE A 98 -19.39 -5.68 15.71
N GLU A 99 -19.94 -4.65 15.07
CA GLU A 99 -21.26 -4.73 14.44
C GLU A 99 -21.21 -5.59 13.16
N LYS A 100 -20.11 -5.47 12.42
CA LYS A 100 -19.88 -6.15 11.15
C LYS A 100 -18.38 -6.31 10.92
N SER A 101 -18.02 -7.32 10.14
CA SER A 101 -16.65 -7.60 9.72
C SER A 101 -16.52 -7.55 8.20
N VAL A 102 -15.44 -6.91 7.74
CA VAL A 102 -15.06 -6.75 6.34
C VAL A 102 -13.64 -7.27 6.16
N VAL A 103 -13.39 -7.99 5.07
CA VAL A 103 -12.04 -8.41 4.66
C VAL A 103 -11.71 -7.79 3.31
N ILE A 104 -10.56 -7.12 3.22
CA ILE A 104 -9.95 -6.62 1.99
C ILE A 104 -8.55 -7.22 1.92
N ASP A 105 -8.33 -8.17 1.02
CA ASP A 105 -7.09 -8.94 0.97
C ASP A 105 -6.81 -9.41 -0.46
N HIS A 106 -5.53 -9.49 -0.83
CA HIS A 106 -5.10 -10.02 -2.13
C HIS A 106 -4.36 -11.36 -1.99
N HIS A 107 -4.21 -11.89 -0.78
CA HIS A 107 -3.64 -13.21 -0.59
C HIS A 107 -4.60 -14.33 -1.04
N GLN A 108 -4.06 -15.36 -1.70
CA GLN A 108 -4.84 -16.56 -2.02
C GLN A 108 -5.03 -17.43 -0.78
N THR A 109 -6.01 -17.08 0.05
CA THR A 109 -6.27 -17.76 1.32
C THR A 109 -7.76 -17.98 1.54
N GLU A 110 -8.15 -19.20 1.90
CA GLU A 110 -9.53 -19.55 2.22
C GLU A 110 -9.81 -19.31 3.70
N SER A 111 -10.70 -18.36 4.00
CA SER A 111 -11.15 -18.07 5.37
C SER A 111 -12.68 -17.93 5.43
N PRO A 112 -13.34 -18.57 6.42
CA PRO A 112 -14.77 -18.40 6.65
C PRO A 112 -15.09 -17.07 7.36
N PHE A 113 -14.09 -16.33 7.85
CA PHE A 113 -14.29 -15.07 8.57
C PHE A 113 -14.71 -13.93 7.62
N GLY A 114 -15.44 -12.94 8.14
CA GLY A 114 -15.87 -11.76 7.40
C GLY A 114 -17.31 -11.87 6.90
N ASP A 115 -18.18 -10.95 7.34
CA ASP A 115 -19.55 -10.82 6.83
C ASP A 115 -19.54 -10.33 5.37
N VAL A 116 -18.58 -9.46 5.04
CA VAL A 116 -18.32 -8.96 3.69
C VAL A 116 -16.88 -9.25 3.31
N LYS A 117 -16.67 -9.83 2.14
CA LYS A 117 -15.34 -10.17 1.64
C LYS A 117 -15.07 -9.58 0.27
N TRP A 118 -13.94 -8.93 0.13
CA TRP A 118 -13.35 -8.58 -1.15
C TRP A 118 -11.94 -9.15 -1.17
N VAL A 119 -11.82 -10.36 -1.72
CA VAL A 119 -10.54 -11.05 -1.87
C VAL A 119 -10.23 -11.17 -3.36
N GLU A 120 -9.12 -10.59 -3.81
CA GLU A 120 -8.78 -10.52 -5.23
C GLU A 120 -7.32 -10.94 -5.48
N PRO A 121 -7.02 -12.25 -5.59
CA PRO A 121 -5.63 -12.74 -5.64
C PRO A 121 -4.79 -12.36 -6.86
N ARG A 122 -5.37 -11.63 -7.81
CA ARG A 122 -4.67 -11.09 -8.98
C ARG A 122 -4.25 -9.64 -8.78
N GLU A 123 -4.72 -8.99 -7.73
CA GLU A 123 -4.29 -7.66 -7.36
C GLU A 123 -2.87 -7.70 -6.81
N ALA A 124 -2.11 -6.66 -7.15
CA ALA A 124 -0.69 -6.63 -6.83
C ALA A 124 -0.41 -6.36 -5.35
N ALA A 125 -1.33 -5.70 -4.67
CA ALA A 125 -1.25 -5.30 -3.26
C ALA A 125 -2.66 -5.00 -2.75
N THR A 126 -2.88 -5.15 -1.44
CA THR A 126 -4.05 -4.60 -0.74
C THR A 126 -4.16 -3.08 -0.98
N GLY A 127 -3.03 -2.38 -1.10
CA GLY A 127 -2.99 -0.94 -1.41
C GLY A 127 -3.66 -0.58 -2.74
N SER A 128 -3.52 -1.42 -3.77
CA SER A 128 -4.23 -1.23 -5.04
C SER A 128 -5.74 -1.34 -4.87
N MET A 129 -6.20 -2.28 -4.03
CA MET A 129 -7.61 -2.46 -3.72
C MET A 129 -8.17 -1.27 -2.94
N VAL A 130 -7.42 -0.77 -1.94
CA VAL A 130 -7.80 0.44 -1.20
C VAL A 130 -7.89 1.64 -2.14
N TYR A 131 -6.92 1.84 -3.05
CA TYR A 131 -6.99 2.91 -4.05
C TYR A 131 -8.28 2.86 -4.87
N ARG A 132 -8.63 1.69 -5.43
CA ARG A 132 -9.87 1.50 -6.19
C ARG A 132 -11.12 1.82 -5.37
N LEU A 133 -11.15 1.42 -4.10
CA LEU A 133 -12.26 1.73 -3.19
C LEU A 133 -12.38 3.24 -2.93
N LEU A 134 -11.26 3.93 -2.70
CA LEU A 134 -11.26 5.37 -2.44
C LEU A 134 -11.71 6.18 -3.66
N VAL A 135 -11.29 5.78 -4.86
CA VAL A 135 -11.77 6.38 -6.11
C VAL A 135 -13.28 6.20 -6.27
N GLU A 136 -13.81 5.00 -6.02
CA GLU A 136 -15.26 4.72 -6.09
C GLU A 136 -16.06 5.51 -5.03
N LEU A 137 -15.48 5.70 -3.84
CA LEU A 137 -16.06 6.53 -2.78
C LEU A 137 -16.04 8.03 -3.10
N GLY A 138 -15.33 8.45 -4.16
CA GLY A 138 -15.09 9.85 -4.48
C GLY A 138 -14.24 10.57 -3.42
N ALA A 139 -13.40 9.83 -2.71
CA ALA A 139 -12.49 10.41 -1.72
C ALA A 139 -11.37 11.20 -2.40
N GLU A 140 -10.96 12.31 -1.78
CA GLU A 140 -9.79 13.06 -2.21
C GLU A 140 -8.52 12.27 -1.89
N ILE A 141 -7.73 11.94 -2.92
CA ILE A 141 -6.42 11.31 -2.75
C ILE A 141 -5.39 12.41 -2.49
N THR A 142 -5.21 12.75 -1.22
CA THR A 142 -4.19 13.71 -0.78
C THR A 142 -2.79 13.13 -0.96
N THR A 143 -1.76 13.99 -0.89
CA THR A 143 -0.36 13.54 -0.93
C THR A 143 -0.02 12.51 0.14
N ASP A 144 -0.60 12.62 1.33
CA ASP A 144 -0.38 11.68 2.43
C ASP A 144 -0.99 10.31 2.14
N ILE A 145 -2.24 10.28 1.65
CA ILE A 145 -2.91 9.06 1.20
C ILE A 145 -2.13 8.45 0.03
N ALA A 146 -1.72 9.28 -0.93
CA ALA A 146 -0.98 8.84 -2.11
C ALA A 146 0.37 8.20 -1.74
N THR A 147 1.09 8.79 -0.78
CA THR A 147 2.37 8.28 -0.29
C THR A 147 2.22 6.91 0.37
N ASN A 148 1.17 6.72 1.17
CA ASN A 148 0.86 5.45 1.80
C ASN A 148 0.50 4.36 0.77
N LEU A 149 -0.42 4.65 -0.16
CA LEU A 149 -0.83 3.71 -1.21
C LEU A 149 0.33 3.37 -2.15
N TYR A 150 1.15 4.35 -2.51
CA TYR A 150 2.31 4.12 -3.38
C TYR A 150 3.31 3.19 -2.70
N THR A 151 3.57 3.40 -1.41
CA THR A 151 4.48 2.55 -0.64
C THR A 151 3.95 1.12 -0.57
N ALA A 152 2.67 0.93 -0.28
CA ALA A 152 2.03 -0.38 -0.25
C ALA A 152 2.24 -1.15 -1.56
N ILE A 153 1.88 -0.53 -2.69
CA ILE A 153 2.04 -1.12 -4.02
C ILE A 153 3.52 -1.38 -4.35
N ALA A 154 4.40 -0.44 -4.02
CA ALA A 154 5.81 -0.58 -4.31
C ALA A 154 6.46 -1.73 -3.51
N ILE A 155 6.12 -1.89 -2.24
CA ILE A 155 6.66 -2.99 -1.41
C ILE A 155 6.26 -4.34 -2.00
N ASP A 156 4.97 -4.51 -2.29
CA ASP A 156 4.43 -5.83 -2.64
C ASP A 156 4.70 -6.23 -4.10
N THR A 157 5.07 -5.27 -4.93
CA THR A 157 5.60 -5.49 -6.29
C THR A 157 7.12 -5.60 -6.35
N GLY A 158 7.81 -5.55 -5.20
CA GLY A 158 9.27 -5.58 -5.15
C GLY A 158 9.90 -4.37 -5.83
N VAL A 159 9.26 -3.21 -5.71
CA VAL A 159 9.54 -1.97 -6.43
C VAL A 159 9.32 -2.18 -7.94
N PHE A 160 8.14 -2.70 -8.29
CA PHE A 160 7.70 -2.94 -9.67
C PHE A 160 8.57 -3.94 -10.46
N ARG A 161 9.28 -4.84 -9.76
CA ARG A 161 10.17 -5.85 -10.37
C ARG A 161 9.54 -7.24 -10.41
N TYR A 162 8.57 -7.52 -9.56
CA TYR A 162 7.92 -8.82 -9.47
C TYR A 162 6.84 -9.00 -10.55
N GLY A 163 6.50 -10.26 -10.83
CA GLY A 163 5.58 -10.63 -11.91
C GLY A 163 4.12 -10.21 -11.70
N ASN A 164 3.76 -9.75 -10.50
CA ASN A 164 2.47 -9.10 -10.20
C ASN A 164 2.40 -7.63 -10.67
N THR A 165 3.48 -7.08 -11.25
CA THR A 165 3.49 -5.73 -11.82
C THR A 165 2.79 -5.71 -13.18
N SER A 166 1.52 -5.34 -13.22
CA SER A 166 0.75 -5.16 -14.45
C SER A 166 0.82 -3.72 -14.99
N ALA A 167 0.29 -3.49 -16.19
CA ALA A 167 0.14 -2.12 -16.73
C ALA A 167 -0.73 -1.24 -15.82
N GLU A 168 -1.82 -1.80 -15.29
CA GLU A 168 -2.77 -1.11 -14.41
C GLU A 168 -2.13 -0.73 -13.07
N VAL A 169 -1.20 -1.54 -12.56
CA VAL A 169 -0.38 -1.22 -11.38
C VAL A 169 0.52 -0.02 -11.65
N LEU A 170 1.18 0.02 -12.80
CA LEU A 170 2.05 1.14 -13.18
C LEU A 170 1.25 2.43 -13.43
N GLU A 171 0.06 2.31 -14.02
CA GLU A 171 -0.87 3.43 -14.20
C GLU A 171 -1.33 3.98 -12.85
N THR A 172 -1.73 3.10 -11.92
CA THR A 172 -2.09 3.48 -10.55
C THR A 172 -0.93 4.18 -9.85
N ALA A 173 0.28 3.63 -9.94
CA ALA A 173 1.48 4.26 -9.37
C ALA A 173 1.71 5.66 -9.96
N ALA A 174 1.51 5.84 -11.26
CA ALA A 174 1.63 7.15 -11.92
C ALA A 174 0.55 8.15 -11.46
N GLU A 175 -0.68 7.71 -11.19
CA GLU A 175 -1.73 8.54 -10.59
C GLU A 175 -1.34 8.98 -9.18
N LEU A 176 -0.82 8.07 -8.36
CA LEU A 176 -0.39 8.38 -6.99
C LEU A 176 0.78 9.37 -6.97
N VAL A 177 1.73 9.24 -7.90
CA VAL A 177 2.81 10.23 -8.09
C VAL A 177 2.24 11.58 -8.51
N ARG A 178 1.24 11.61 -9.39
CA ARG A 178 0.54 12.86 -9.77
C ARG A 178 -0.19 13.49 -8.58
N ALA A 179 -0.69 12.69 -7.64
CA ALA A 179 -1.28 13.15 -6.37
C ALA A 179 -0.24 13.58 -5.32
N GLY A 180 1.06 13.48 -5.63
CA GLY A 180 2.17 13.99 -4.82
C GLY A 180 3.01 12.93 -4.12
N ALA A 181 2.73 11.64 -4.29
CA ALA A 181 3.63 10.60 -3.80
C ALA A 181 5.03 10.77 -4.40
N ALA A 182 6.07 10.68 -3.57
CA ALA A 182 7.45 10.90 -3.98
C ALA A 182 8.25 9.58 -3.93
N PRO A 183 8.46 8.87 -5.07
CA PRO A 183 9.06 7.55 -5.09
C PRO A 183 10.41 7.44 -4.35
N ALA A 184 11.26 8.46 -4.47
CA ALA A 184 12.57 8.50 -3.83
C ALA A 184 12.51 8.74 -2.31
N GLY A 185 11.44 9.38 -1.82
CA GLY A 185 11.22 9.62 -0.38
C GLY A 185 10.40 8.52 0.28
N SER A 186 9.61 7.79 -0.50
CA SER A 186 8.76 6.68 -0.05
C SER A 186 9.50 5.35 0.13
N MET A 187 10.80 5.30 -0.15
CA MET A 187 11.60 4.09 -0.02
C MET A 187 12.88 4.40 0.74
N SER A 188 13.11 3.69 1.85
CA SER A 188 14.40 3.75 2.52
C SER A 188 15.48 3.03 1.69
N SER A 189 16.74 3.41 1.86
CA SER A 189 17.87 2.83 1.13
C SER A 189 18.03 1.31 1.29
N SER A 190 17.47 0.70 2.35
CA SER A 190 17.53 -0.76 2.56
C SER A 190 16.54 -1.53 1.68
N GLN A 191 15.44 -0.91 1.25
CA GLN A 191 14.44 -1.53 0.38
C GLN A 191 14.89 -1.56 -1.09
N CYS A 192 15.77 -0.63 -1.47
CA CYS A 192 16.48 -0.64 -2.74
C CYS A 192 17.67 -1.62 -2.70
N SER A 193 17.41 -2.89 -2.39
CA SER A 193 18.44 -3.93 -2.52
C SER A 193 18.69 -4.21 -4.00
N SER A 194 19.98 -4.23 -4.37
CA SER A 194 20.52 -4.46 -5.71
C SER A 194 19.76 -5.55 -6.50
N PRO A 195 19.66 -5.44 -7.83
CA PRO A 195 19.06 -6.50 -8.64
C PRO A 195 19.70 -7.85 -8.29
N PRO A 196 18.95 -8.97 -8.36
CA PRO A 196 19.55 -10.28 -8.20
C PRO A 196 20.74 -10.38 -9.16
N THR A 197 21.93 -10.61 -8.61
CA THR A 197 23.10 -10.90 -9.43
C THR A 197 22.72 -12.07 -10.33
N PRO A 198 22.84 -11.94 -11.67
CA PRO A 198 22.54 -13.06 -12.55
C PRO A 198 23.39 -14.25 -12.10
N SER A 199 22.74 -15.38 -11.82
CA SER A 199 23.46 -16.61 -11.55
C SER A 199 24.34 -16.87 -12.77
N THR A 200 25.65 -16.94 -12.53
CA THR A 200 26.64 -17.24 -13.56
C THR A 200 26.45 -18.67 -14.05
N SER A 201 25.53 -18.89 -15.00
CA SER A 201 25.54 -20.07 -15.89
C SER A 201 24.62 -19.98 -17.12
N GLN A 202 24.21 -18.78 -17.56
CA GLN A 202 23.58 -18.64 -18.89
C GLN A 202 24.30 -17.58 -19.72
N THR A 203 25.16 -18.04 -20.63
CA THR A 203 25.67 -17.24 -21.74
C THR A 203 24.52 -16.91 -22.68
N TYR A 204 24.01 -15.68 -22.59
CA TYR A 204 23.20 -15.10 -23.67
C TYR A 204 24.13 -14.72 -24.83
N PRO A 205 23.78 -15.02 -26.09
CA PRO A 205 24.57 -14.58 -27.24
C PRO A 205 24.57 -13.04 -27.29
N SER A 206 25.76 -12.45 -27.40
CA SER A 206 25.97 -11.01 -27.48
C SER A 206 25.26 -10.44 -28.70
N LEU A 207 24.15 -9.72 -28.49
CA LEU A 207 23.63 -8.77 -29.46
C LEU A 207 24.54 -7.54 -29.39
N GLY A 208 25.37 -7.37 -30.41
CA GLY A 208 26.27 -6.24 -30.55
C GLY A 208 25.49 -4.94 -30.69
N CYS A 209 25.54 -4.08 -29.66
CA CYS A 209 25.33 -2.66 -29.84
C CYS A 209 26.64 -2.05 -30.34
N SER A 210 26.67 -1.63 -31.60
CA SER A 210 27.73 -0.79 -32.14
C SER A 210 27.71 0.56 -31.41
N GLU A 211 28.81 0.91 -30.77
CA GLU A 211 29.06 2.23 -30.20
C GLU A 211 28.94 3.29 -31.32
N GLN A 212 28.08 4.29 -31.15
CA GLN A 212 28.18 5.51 -31.94
C GLN A 212 29.25 6.43 -31.31
N PRO A 213 30.14 7.03 -32.12
CA PRO A 213 31.22 7.84 -31.60
C PRO A 213 30.71 9.18 -31.06
N THR A 214 31.19 9.52 -29.87
CA THR A 214 31.02 10.80 -29.19
C THR A 214 31.59 11.93 -30.05
N GLN A 215 30.75 12.90 -30.45
CA GLN A 215 31.25 14.16 -30.99
C GLN A 215 31.58 15.11 -29.83
N SER A 216 32.86 15.46 -29.75
CA SER A 216 33.40 16.46 -28.84
C SER A 216 33.02 17.86 -29.31
N PHE A 217 32.34 18.62 -28.45
CA PHE A 217 32.22 20.06 -28.62
C PHE A 217 33.54 20.73 -28.20
N SER A 218 34.30 21.23 -29.17
CA SER A 218 35.42 22.14 -28.91
C SER A 218 34.92 23.58 -28.94
N GLN A 219 35.09 24.27 -27.81
CA GLN A 219 35.03 25.73 -27.77
C GLN A 219 36.33 26.29 -28.33
N THR A 220 36.25 27.14 -29.34
CA THR A 220 37.24 28.20 -29.55
C THR A 220 36.51 29.50 -29.89
N GLY A 221 36.69 30.49 -29.02
CA GLY A 221 36.38 31.88 -29.31
C GLY A 221 37.57 32.57 -29.98
N HIS A 222 37.26 33.61 -30.76
CA HIS A 222 37.97 34.89 -30.95
C HIS A 222 37.42 35.53 -32.24
N SER A 223 36.62 36.59 -32.15
CA SER A 223 37.00 38.02 -32.05
C SER A 223 37.17 38.69 -33.42
N GLN A 224 36.22 39.60 -33.68
CA GLN A 224 36.26 40.85 -34.46
C GLN A 224 37.08 40.94 -35.75
N VAL A 225 36.40 41.31 -36.85
CA VAL A 225 36.46 42.67 -37.46
C VAL A 225 35.06 43.03 -37.95
#